data_AF-A0A533SH95-F1
#
_entry.id   AF-A0A533SH95-F1
#
_cell.length_a   1.000
_cell.length_b   1.000
_cell.length_c   1.000
_cell.angle_alpha   90.00
_cell.angle_beta   90.00
_cell.angle_gamma   90.00
#
_symmetry.space_group_name_H-M   'P 1'
#
loop_
_entity.id
_entity.type
_entity.pdbx_description
1 polymer ?
#
loop_
_entity_poly.entity_id
_entity_poly.type
_entity_poly.pdbx_seq_one_letter_code
_entity_poly.pdbx_strand_id
1 'polypeptide(L)'
;MAIKITTPSVLPVTLNLAGKRNRLRDYPWWLAGILVLVLGTFILILTQPDFRDAFSFIKAGLGITLSITLTAFAIALVIGLLAGLGRISSNVFVKNIATLY
;
A
#
# COMPACT_ATOMS: atom_id res chain seq x y z
N MET A 1 -38.34 -36.01 -40.37
CA MET A 1 -39.15 -34.98 -39.69
C MET A 1 -38.80 -35.04 -38.20
N ALA A 2 -38.04 -34.08 -37.67
CA ALA A 2 -37.62 -34.06 -36.28
C ALA A 2 -37.92 -32.68 -35.68
N ILE A 3 -38.73 -32.67 -34.63
CA ILE A 3 -39.30 -31.47 -34.00
C ILE A 3 -38.28 -30.91 -33.01
N LYS A 4 -37.94 -29.63 -33.15
CA LYS A 4 -37.03 -28.91 -32.26
C LYS A 4 -37.84 -28.33 -31.10
N ILE A 5 -37.72 -28.90 -29.91
CA ILE A 5 -38.39 -28.40 -28.70
C ILE A 5 -37.48 -27.38 -28.03
N THR A 6 -37.88 -26.11 -28.06
CA THR A 6 -37.23 -25.00 -27.35
C THR A 6 -37.57 -25.05 -25.86
N THR A 7 -36.60 -25.31 -25.01
CA THR A 7 -36.69 -25.14 -23.56
C THR A 7 -36.53 -23.66 -23.17
N PRO A 8 -37.31 -23.13 -22.21
CA PRO A 8 -37.31 -21.71 -21.87
C PRO A 8 -36.08 -21.33 -21.04
N SER A 9 -35.58 -20.11 -21.27
CA SER A 9 -34.45 -19.52 -20.57
C SER A 9 -34.77 -19.29 -19.08
N VAL A 10 -34.35 -20.21 -18.23
CA VAL A 10 -34.31 -20.00 -16.78
C VAL A 10 -33.08 -19.14 -16.43
N LEU A 11 -33.34 -18.00 -15.76
CA LEU A 11 -32.36 -16.98 -15.39
C LEU A 11 -31.21 -17.56 -14.53
N PRO A 12 -29.93 -17.35 -14.89
CA PRO A 12 -28.80 -17.77 -14.07
C PRO A 12 -28.45 -16.67 -13.05
N VAL A 13 -29.24 -16.50 -11.99
CA VAL A 13 -28.81 -15.69 -10.84
C VAL A 13 -28.19 -16.61 -9.81
N THR A 14 -26.92 -16.96 -10.00
CA THR A 14 -26.11 -17.63 -8.99
C THR A 14 -25.67 -16.59 -7.95
N LEU A 15 -26.41 -16.44 -6.85
CA LEU A 15 -25.96 -15.63 -5.72
C LEU A 15 -24.73 -16.28 -5.09
N ASN A 16 -23.55 -15.80 -5.47
CA ASN A 16 -22.27 -16.25 -4.92
C ASN A 16 -22.08 -15.69 -3.50
N LEU A 17 -22.73 -16.33 -2.52
CA LEU A 17 -22.61 -16.04 -1.09
C LEU A 17 -21.37 -16.74 -0.45
N ALA A 18 -20.58 -17.45 -1.25
CA ALA A 18 -19.44 -18.25 -0.79
C ALA A 18 -18.16 -17.42 -0.58
N GLY A 19 -18.13 -16.14 -0.96
CA GLY A 19 -16.94 -15.29 -0.87
C GLY A 19 -16.54 -14.82 0.53
N LYS A 20 -17.40 -14.98 1.54
CA LYS A 20 -17.17 -14.38 2.88
C LYS A 20 -16.30 -15.23 3.82
N ARG A 21 -16.23 -16.55 3.62
CA ARG A 21 -15.58 -17.48 4.58
C ARG A 21 -14.06 -17.56 4.43
N ASN A 22 -13.52 -17.27 3.24
CA ASN A 22 -12.07 -17.40 2.99
C ASN A 22 -11.25 -16.17 3.44
N ARG A 23 -11.87 -14.99 3.59
CA ARG A 23 -11.16 -13.76 3.96
C ARG A 23 -10.56 -13.75 5.36
N LEU A 24 -11.09 -14.57 6.27
CA LEU A 24 -10.53 -14.71 7.63
C LEU A 24 -9.33 -15.67 7.67
N ARG A 25 -9.17 -16.52 6.64
CA ARG A 25 -8.07 -17.48 6.55
C ARG A 25 -6.82 -16.85 5.93
N ASP A 26 -7.01 -15.87 5.06
CA ASP A 26 -5.94 -15.05 4.49
C ASP A 26 -5.53 -13.87 5.41
N TYR A 27 -6.06 -13.83 6.64
CA TYR A 27 -5.74 -12.74 7.56
C TYR A 27 -4.27 -12.82 7.98
N PRO A 28 -3.47 -11.76 7.76
CA PRO A 28 -2.06 -11.75 8.11
C PRO A 28 -1.88 -11.72 9.63
N TRP A 29 -1.77 -12.89 10.24
CA TRP A 29 -1.58 -13.04 11.70
C TRP A 29 -0.33 -12.30 12.22
N TRP A 30 0.66 -12.06 11.35
CA TRP A 30 1.83 -11.25 11.66
C TRP A 30 1.47 -9.80 12.03
N LEU A 31 0.37 -9.24 11.51
CA LEU A 31 -0.12 -7.92 11.93
C LEU A 31 -0.54 -7.92 13.40
N ALA A 32 -1.17 -9.00 13.88
CA ALA A 32 -1.53 -9.12 15.28
C ALA A 32 -0.26 -9.19 16.16
N GLY A 33 0.78 -9.89 15.70
CA GLY A 33 2.09 -9.90 16.36
C GLY A 33 2.72 -8.51 16.46
N ILE A 34 2.75 -7.75 15.36
CA ILE A 34 3.22 -6.35 15.37
C ILE A 34 2.37 -5.50 16.31
N LEU A 35 1.05 -5.66 16.29
CA LEU A 35 0.15 -4.89 17.15
C LEU A 35 0.45 -5.14 18.64
N VAL A 36 0.63 -6.40 19.03
CA VAL A 36 1.00 -6.77 20.41
C VAL A 36 2.36 -6.17 20.79
N LEU A 37 3.36 -6.21 19.90
CA LEU A 37 4.68 -5.61 20.15
C LEU A 37 4.59 -4.08 20.32
N VAL A 38 3.84 -3.41 19.45
CA VAL A 38 3.65 -1.95 19.52
C VAL A 38 2.96 -1.57 20.82
N LEU A 39 1.85 -2.24 21.16
CA LEU A 39 1.11 -1.96 22.40
C LEU A 39 1.96 -2.25 23.64
N GLY A 40 2.67 -3.39 23.67
CA GLY A 40 3.57 -3.74 24.77
C GLY A 40 4.66 -2.68 24.96
N THR A 41 5.34 -2.29 23.88
CA THR A 41 6.38 -1.25 23.92
C THR A 41 5.81 0.08 24.40
N PHE A 42 4.62 0.46 23.92
CA PHE A 42 3.95 1.69 24.32
C PHE A 42 3.61 1.69 25.82
N ILE A 43 3.12 0.57 26.35
CA ILE A 43 2.85 0.42 27.79
C ILE A 43 4.14 0.56 28.60
N LEU A 44 5.25 -0.06 28.17
CA LEU A 44 6.55 0.06 28.86
C LEU A 44 7.03 1.52 28.92
N ILE A 45 6.93 2.24 27.80
CA ILE A 45 7.30 3.67 27.74
C ILE A 45 6.43 4.53 28.67
N LEU A 46 5.14 4.18 28.82
CA LEU A 46 4.25 4.96 29.69
C LEU A 46 4.48 4.67 31.18
N THR A 47 4.76 3.42 31.52
CA THR A 47 4.84 2.94 32.91
C THR A 47 6.23 3.08 33.52
N GLN A 48 7.31 3.01 32.73
CA GLN A 48 8.68 3.05 33.23
C GLN A 48 9.41 4.35 32.81
N PRO A 49 10.00 5.09 33.77
CA PRO A 49 10.66 6.37 33.49
C PRO A 49 11.91 6.22 32.60
N ASP A 50 12.74 5.21 32.82
CA ASP A 50 13.97 4.99 32.04
C ASP A 50 13.68 4.81 30.53
N PHE A 51 12.61 4.05 30.22
CA PHE A 51 12.16 3.85 28.84
C PHE A 51 11.58 5.12 28.22
N ARG A 52 10.92 5.96 29.02
CA ARG A 52 10.35 7.25 28.57
C ARG A 52 11.42 8.24 28.16
N ASP A 53 12.51 8.30 28.92
CA ASP A 53 13.64 9.20 28.64
C ASP A 53 14.40 8.74 27.39
N ALA A 54 14.69 7.43 27.30
CA ALA A 54 15.29 6.83 26.10
C ALA A 54 14.42 7.07 24.85
N PHE A 55 13.10 6.86 24.94
CA PHE A 55 12.18 7.12 23.83
C PHE A 55 12.14 8.60 23.44
N SER A 56 12.24 9.51 24.41
CA SER A 56 12.26 10.95 24.15
C SER A 56 13.51 11.42 23.42
N PHE A 57 14.63 10.73 23.59
CA PHE A 57 15.84 10.95 22.79
C PHE A 57 15.66 10.42 21.36
N ILE A 58 15.18 9.18 21.19
CA ILE A 58 15.07 8.52 19.88
C ILE A 58 14.00 9.17 18.99
N LYS A 59 12.88 9.61 19.56
CA LYS A 59 11.75 10.19 18.80
C LYS A 59 12.18 11.41 17.97
N ALA A 60 13.17 12.18 18.43
CA ALA A 60 13.70 13.31 17.68
C ALA A 60 14.39 12.87 16.39
N GLY A 61 15.22 11.82 16.45
CA GLY A 61 15.89 11.24 15.29
C GLY A 61 14.92 10.56 14.30
N LEU A 62 13.87 9.92 14.82
CA LEU A 62 12.79 9.36 14.00
C LEU A 62 12.12 10.44 13.14
N GLY A 63 11.83 11.60 13.72
CA GLY A 63 11.23 12.73 13.00
C GLY A 63 12.10 13.21 11.83
N ILE A 64 13.42 13.30 12.04
CA ILE A 64 14.37 13.69 10.99
C ILE A 64 14.39 12.65 9.87
N THR A 65 14.53 11.36 10.21
CA THR A 65 14.59 10.27 9.22
C THR A 65 13.34 10.22 8.35
N LEU A 66 12.17 10.30 8.99
CA LEU A 66 10.89 10.32 8.28
C LEU A 66 10.77 11.54 7.38
N SER A 67 11.13 12.73 7.87
CA SER A 67 11.06 13.96 7.09
C SER A 67 11.97 13.90 5.86
N ILE A 68 13.23 13.49 6.04
CA ILE A 68 14.18 13.35 4.93
C ILE A 68 13.67 12.33 3.91
N THR A 69 13.21 11.17 4.37
CA THR A 69 12.68 10.12 3.48
C THR A 69 11.49 10.63 2.68
N LEU A 70 10.53 11.28 3.34
CA LEU A 70 9.32 11.77 2.69
C LEU A 70 9.62 12.90 1.71
N THR A 71 10.47 13.85 2.09
CA THR A 71 10.90 14.95 1.21
C THR A 71 11.69 14.44 0.02
N ALA A 72 12.65 13.53 0.22
CA ALA A 72 13.41 12.94 -0.86
C ALA A 72 12.52 12.15 -1.83
N PHE A 73 11.57 11.36 -1.30
CA PHE A 73 10.63 10.61 -2.12
C PHE A 73 9.69 11.53 -2.90
N ALA A 74 9.21 12.62 -2.30
CA ALA A 74 8.39 13.62 -2.98
C ALA A 74 9.14 14.26 -4.16
N ILE A 75 10.40 14.66 -3.95
CA ILE A 75 11.26 15.21 -5.02
C ILE A 75 11.47 14.16 -6.11
N ALA A 76 11.78 12.92 -5.73
CA ALA A 76 11.98 11.82 -6.66
C ALA A 76 10.72 11.54 -7.50
N LEU A 77 9.53 11.60 -6.90
CA LEU A 77 8.25 11.46 -7.62
C LEU A 77 8.03 12.58 -8.62
N VAL A 78 8.32 13.84 -8.25
CA VAL A 78 8.20 14.98 -9.17
C VAL A 78 9.12 14.81 -10.37
N ILE A 79 10.39 14.50 -10.12
CA ILE A 79 11.38 14.29 -11.19
C ILE A 79 10.99 13.08 -12.05
N GLY A 80 10.64 11.96 -11.43
CA GLY A 80 10.22 10.75 -12.13
C GLY A 80 8.97 10.95 -12.98
N LEU A 81 8.01 11.76 -12.51
CA LEU A 81 6.82 12.10 -13.27
C LEU A 81 7.15 13.01 -14.46
N LEU A 82 7.99 14.03 -14.26
CA LEU A 82 8.43 14.91 -15.35
C LEU A 82 9.18 14.13 -16.44
N ALA A 83 10.09 13.23 -16.04
CA ALA A 83 10.78 12.34 -16.97
C ALA A 83 9.81 11.38 -17.69
N GLY A 84 8.88 10.76 -16.94
CA GLY A 84 7.88 9.85 -17.48
C GLY A 84 6.96 10.51 -18.50
N LEU A 85 6.48 11.72 -18.21
CA LEU A 85 5.66 12.53 -19.14
C LEU A 85 6.49 13.02 -20.33
N GLY A 86 7.72 13.47 -20.08
CA GLY A 86 8.64 13.92 -21.12
C GLY A 86 8.91 12.84 -22.17
N ARG A 87 9.01 11.57 -21.76
CA ARG A 87 9.17 10.42 -22.64
C ARG A 87 8.03 10.22 -23.65
N ILE A 88 6.80 10.59 -23.29
CA ILE A 88 5.60 10.46 -24.14
C ILE A 88 5.35 11.74 -24.97
N SER A 89 6.07 12.83 -24.67
CA SER A 89 5.91 14.10 -25.36
C SER A 89 6.14 13.99 -26.87
N SER A 90 5.29 14.66 -27.65
CA SER A 90 5.45 14.79 -29.10
C SER A 90 6.64 15.68 -29.49
N ASN A 91 7.16 16.49 -28.56
CA ASN A 91 8.31 17.36 -28.83
C ASN A 91 9.62 16.56 -28.70
N VAL A 92 10.35 16.44 -29.82
CA VAL A 92 11.60 15.67 -29.94
C VAL A 92 12.66 16.14 -28.92
N PHE A 93 12.72 17.44 -28.62
CA PHE A 93 13.69 17.98 -27.66
C PHE A 93 13.42 17.47 -26.22
N VAL A 94 12.17 17.56 -25.77
CA VAL A 94 11.75 17.09 -24.42
C VAL A 94 11.86 15.57 -24.31
N LYS A 95 11.49 14.86 -25.38
CA LYS A 95 11.58 13.41 -25.45
C LYS A 95 13.02 12.91 -25.37
N ASN A 96 13.95 13.58 -26.06
CA ASN A 96 15.37 13.20 -26.03
C ASN A 96 15.98 13.42 -24.65
N ILE A 97 15.73 14.57 -24.00
CA ILE A 97 16.22 14.82 -22.62
C ILE A 97 15.69 13.78 -21.63
N ALA A 98 14.42 13.41 -21.75
CA ALA A 98 13.79 12.39 -20.90
C ALA A 98 14.26 10.95 -21.19
N THR A 99 14.90 10.70 -22.33
CA THR A 99 15.36 9.37 -22.79
C THR A 99 16.88 9.27 -22.88
N LEU A 100 17.63 10.25 -22.35
CA LEU A 100 19.10 10.15 -22.30
C LEU A 100 19.49 8.85 -21.59
N TYR A 101 20.22 8.00 -22.31
CA TYR A 101 20.63 6.65 -21.90
C TYR A 101 21.77 6.71 -20.89
#